data_AF-A0A095SGN4-F1
#
_entry.id   AF-A0A095SGN4-F1
#
_cell.length_a   1.000
_cell.length_b   1.000
_cell.length_c   1.000
_cell.angle_alpha   90.00
_cell.angle_beta   90.00
_cell.angle_gamma   90.00
#
_symmetry.space_group_name_H-M   'P 1'
#
loop_
_entity.id
_entity.type
_entity.pdbx_description
1 polymer ?
#
loop_
_entity_poly.entity_id
_entity_poly.type
_entity_poly.pdbx_seq_one_letter_code
_entity_poly.pdbx_strand_id
1 'polypeptide(L)'
;MTSLSNQRGAALLVALMILSIVSILGVVAMRTSMFNAKITTTAQVSTITFDGAESALSAVYNEAVFMPQTDPGSIIFQLVNGYQNGVSEVIDRCIGKNKGELFMAKACGQSDVADSRQLLRAGSRTVMKGFSSAPYLSSISSSGGSSVNFVWYEFMSIGKGEVAVFDAEQLNEQHFAKIGIAF
;
A
#
# COMPACT_ATOMS: atom_id res chain seq x y z
N MET A 1 7.83 -76.71 -27.87
CA MET A 1 6.73 -75.74 -28.00
C MET A 1 6.08 -75.51 -26.64
N THR A 2 6.68 -74.74 -25.74
CA THR A 2 6.07 -74.44 -24.42
C THR A 2 6.77 -73.22 -23.81
N SER A 3 6.15 -72.02 -23.89
CA SER A 3 6.42 -70.88 -22.97
C SER A 3 5.56 -69.62 -23.24
N LEU A 4 4.65 -69.62 -24.22
CA LEU A 4 3.88 -68.39 -24.55
C LEU A 4 2.94 -67.92 -23.43
N SER A 5 2.50 -68.81 -22.53
CA SER A 5 1.53 -68.48 -21.47
C SER A 5 2.16 -67.67 -20.31
N ASN A 6 3.38 -68.01 -19.87
CA ASN A 6 4.04 -67.33 -18.75
C ASN A 6 4.56 -65.91 -19.10
N GLN A 7 4.77 -65.59 -20.37
CA GLN A 7 5.25 -64.26 -20.79
C GLN A 7 4.15 -63.19 -20.78
N ARG A 8 2.88 -63.58 -20.95
CA ARG A 8 1.74 -62.64 -20.94
C ARG A 8 1.53 -61.98 -19.58
N GLY A 9 1.72 -62.71 -18.48
CA GLY A 9 1.62 -62.15 -17.13
C GLY A 9 2.76 -61.18 -16.80
N ALA A 10 3.99 -61.53 -17.21
CA ALA A 10 5.15 -60.67 -17.03
C ALA A 10 5.05 -59.35 -17.81
N ALA A 11 4.55 -59.40 -19.05
CA ALA A 11 4.33 -58.19 -19.85
C ALA A 11 3.29 -57.24 -19.22
N LEU A 12 2.23 -57.78 -18.62
CA LEU A 12 1.18 -57.00 -17.96
C LEU A 12 1.73 -56.31 -16.69
N LEU A 13 2.56 -57.00 -15.90
CA LEU A 13 3.23 -56.42 -14.74
C LEU A 13 4.17 -55.27 -15.12
N VAL A 14 4.98 -55.45 -16.17
CA VAL A 14 5.89 -54.39 -16.65
C VAL A 14 5.09 -53.19 -17.14
N ALA A 15 4.02 -53.40 -17.92
CA ALA A 15 3.15 -52.32 -18.38
C ALA A 15 2.52 -51.55 -17.21
N LEU A 16 2.07 -52.26 -16.17
CA LEU A 16 1.49 -51.66 -14.97
C LEU A 16 2.53 -50.86 -14.17
N MET A 17 3.77 -51.37 -14.09
CA MET A 17 4.87 -50.67 -13.43
C MET A 17 5.23 -49.38 -14.16
N ILE A 18 5.32 -49.40 -15.50
CA ILE A 18 5.57 -48.21 -16.31
C ILE A 18 4.42 -47.20 -16.16
N LEU A 19 3.17 -47.64 -16.22
CA LEU A 19 2.00 -46.79 -15.98
C LEU A 19 2.04 -46.13 -14.60
N SER A 20 2.46 -46.86 -13.58
CA SER A 20 2.59 -46.32 -12.21
C SER A 20 3.69 -45.24 -12.12
N ILE A 21 4.83 -45.45 -12.78
CA ILE A 21 5.92 -44.46 -12.78
C ILE A 21 5.49 -43.19 -13.51
N VAL A 22 4.85 -43.32 -14.67
CA VAL A 22 4.35 -42.17 -15.44
C VAL A 22 3.27 -41.42 -14.66
N SER A 23 2.38 -42.11 -13.94
CA SER A 23 1.37 -41.43 -13.12
C SER A 23 1.99 -40.65 -11.96
N ILE A 24 2.98 -41.22 -11.27
CA ILE A 24 3.71 -40.53 -10.19
C ILE A 24 4.42 -39.29 -10.74
N LEU A 25 5.11 -39.42 -11.87
CA LEU A 25 5.78 -38.28 -12.52
C LEU A 25 4.77 -37.19 -12.92
N GLY A 26 3.61 -37.58 -13.46
CA GLY A 26 2.53 -36.65 -13.80
C GLY A 26 1.99 -35.89 -12.59
N VAL A 27 1.76 -36.58 -11.47
CA VAL A 27 1.26 -35.96 -10.22
C VAL A 27 2.32 -35.02 -9.63
N VAL A 28 3.59 -35.42 -9.63
CA VAL A 28 4.69 -34.57 -9.14
C VAL A 28 4.81 -33.30 -9.97
N ALA A 29 4.77 -33.41 -11.30
CA ALA A 29 4.81 -32.25 -12.19
C ALA A 29 3.64 -31.30 -11.94
N MET A 30 2.42 -31.82 -11.75
CA MET A 30 1.24 -31.00 -11.46
C MET A 30 1.33 -30.29 -10.10
N ARG A 31 1.84 -30.98 -9.06
CA ARG A 31 2.08 -30.35 -7.74
C ARG A 31 3.09 -29.22 -7.81
N THR A 32 4.20 -29.43 -8.51
CA THR A 32 5.22 -28.39 -8.70
C THR A 32 4.66 -27.20 -9.47
N SER A 33 3.84 -27.44 -10.50
CA SER A 33 3.18 -26.37 -11.25
C SER A 33 2.25 -25.52 -10.38
N MET A 34 1.42 -26.14 -9.54
CA MET A 34 0.55 -25.41 -8.61
C MET A 34 1.33 -24.63 -7.55
N PHE A 35 2.43 -25.19 -7.05
CA PHE A 35 3.30 -24.50 -6.10
C PHE A 35 3.93 -23.26 -6.71
N ASN A 36 4.47 -23.38 -7.92
CA ASN A 36 5.03 -22.25 -8.66
C ASN A 36 3.97 -21.18 -8.94
N ALA A 37 2.76 -21.57 -9.34
CA ALA A 37 1.66 -20.64 -9.57
C ALA A 37 1.31 -19.86 -8.28
N LYS A 38 1.23 -20.55 -7.14
CA LYS A 38 0.94 -19.91 -5.85
C LYS A 38 2.02 -18.91 -5.45
N ILE A 39 3.30 -19.24 -5.63
CA ILE A 39 4.40 -18.32 -5.36
C ILE A 39 4.28 -17.07 -6.22
N THR A 40 4.10 -17.25 -7.54
CA THR A 40 3.98 -16.13 -8.47
C THR A 40 2.79 -15.23 -8.12
N THR A 41 1.63 -15.81 -7.78
CA THR A 41 0.46 -15.01 -7.36
C THR A 41 0.73 -14.25 -6.07
N THR A 42 1.40 -14.88 -5.09
CA THR A 42 1.74 -14.21 -3.82
C THR A 42 2.68 -13.02 -4.06
N ALA A 43 3.70 -13.20 -4.89
CA ALA A 43 4.61 -12.13 -5.29
C ALA A 43 3.86 -11.00 -6.03
N GLN A 44 2.97 -11.35 -6.95
CA GLN A 44 2.15 -10.39 -7.67
C GLN A 44 1.23 -9.58 -6.74
N VAL A 45 0.59 -10.24 -5.77
CA VAL A 45 -0.27 -9.56 -4.78
C VAL A 45 0.55 -8.63 -3.89
N SER A 46 1.78 -9.02 -3.52
CA SER A 46 2.70 -8.15 -2.78
C SER A 46 3.06 -6.89 -3.57
N THR A 47 3.32 -6.99 -4.88
CA THR A 47 3.55 -5.81 -5.72
C THR A 47 2.30 -4.94 -5.83
N ILE A 48 1.13 -5.53 -6.02
CA ILE A 48 -0.13 -4.76 -6.12
C ILE A 48 -0.44 -4.00 -4.82
N THR A 49 -0.23 -4.63 -3.66
CA THR A 49 -0.43 -3.99 -2.35
C THR A 49 0.61 -2.89 -2.10
N PHE A 50 1.87 -3.11 -2.48
CA PHE A 50 2.91 -2.09 -2.43
C PHE A 50 2.57 -0.87 -3.32
N ASP A 51 2.21 -1.10 -4.57
CA ASP A 51 1.83 -0.02 -5.50
C ASP A 51 0.60 0.74 -5.01
N GLY A 52 -0.35 0.04 -4.37
CA GLY A 52 -1.50 0.65 -3.72
C GLY A 52 -1.10 1.58 -2.56
N ALA A 53 -0.21 1.12 -1.68
CA ALA A 53 0.30 1.93 -0.56
C ALA A 53 1.06 3.17 -1.06
N GLU A 54 1.95 3.02 -2.05
CA GLU A 54 2.68 4.14 -2.65
C GLU A 54 1.77 5.10 -3.40
N SER A 55 0.73 4.59 -4.07
CA SER A 55 -0.27 5.46 -4.69
C SER A 55 -0.94 6.33 -3.64
N ALA A 56 -1.31 5.78 -2.47
CA ALA A 56 -1.92 6.54 -1.38
C ALA A 56 -0.98 7.59 -0.76
N LEU A 57 0.31 7.28 -0.64
CA LEU A 57 1.32 8.22 -0.15
C LEU A 57 1.60 9.34 -1.15
N SER A 58 1.77 8.99 -2.43
CA SER A 58 1.91 9.95 -3.53
C SER A 58 0.71 10.89 -3.57
N ALA A 59 -0.48 10.35 -3.32
CA ALA A 59 -1.69 11.13 -3.24
C ALA A 59 -1.61 12.17 -2.10
N VAL A 60 -1.23 11.76 -0.88
CA VAL A 60 -1.03 12.68 0.26
C VAL A 60 0.04 13.72 -0.04
N TYR A 61 1.13 13.32 -0.67
CA TYR A 61 2.20 14.24 -1.03
C TYR A 61 1.73 15.29 -2.05
N ASN A 62 0.95 14.87 -3.06
CA ASN A 62 0.33 15.80 -4.01
C ASN A 62 -0.63 16.77 -3.31
N GLU A 63 -1.44 16.28 -2.36
CA GLU A 63 -2.29 17.14 -1.53
C GLU A 63 -1.44 18.16 -0.75
N ALA A 64 -0.37 17.68 -0.11
CA ALA A 64 0.54 18.50 0.68
C ALA A 64 1.28 19.56 -0.15
N VAL A 65 1.59 19.29 -1.42
CA VAL A 65 2.31 20.22 -2.31
C VAL A 65 1.36 21.21 -2.97
N PHE A 66 0.28 20.73 -3.56
CA PHE A 66 -0.56 21.52 -4.47
C PHE A 66 -1.77 22.17 -3.79
N MET A 67 -2.26 21.65 -2.66
CA MET A 67 -3.35 22.31 -1.94
C MET A 67 -2.82 23.48 -1.09
N PRO A 68 -3.49 24.65 -1.13
CA PRO A 68 -3.13 25.78 -0.30
C PRO A 68 -3.36 25.44 1.18
N GLN A 69 -2.41 25.80 2.03
CA GLN A 69 -2.46 25.55 3.48
C GLN A 69 -3.59 26.31 4.19
N THR A 70 -4.25 27.24 3.51
CA THR A 70 -5.40 27.98 4.03
C THR A 70 -6.71 27.24 3.84
N ASP A 71 -6.72 26.16 3.06
CA ASP A 71 -7.94 25.36 2.85
C ASP A 71 -8.18 24.45 4.07
N PRO A 72 -9.31 24.60 4.78
CA PRO A 72 -9.67 23.73 5.90
C PRO A 72 -9.85 22.26 5.51
N GLY A 73 -10.05 21.96 4.21
CA GLY A 73 -10.08 20.61 3.69
C GLY A 73 -8.71 19.94 3.58
N SER A 74 -7.61 20.71 3.60
CA SER A 74 -6.26 20.19 3.40
C SER A 74 -5.73 19.44 4.62
N ILE A 75 -4.99 18.37 4.36
CA ILE A 75 -4.38 17.54 5.40
C ILE A 75 -3.40 18.35 6.27
N ILE A 76 -2.69 19.29 5.66
CA ILE A 76 -1.71 20.13 6.36
C ILE A 76 -2.41 21.10 7.32
N PHE A 77 -3.51 21.74 6.90
CA PHE A 77 -4.23 22.67 7.76
C PHE A 77 -4.79 21.96 9.00
N GLN A 78 -5.47 20.82 8.80
CA GLN A 78 -6.07 20.06 9.89
C GLN A 78 -5.02 19.59 10.89
N LEU A 79 -3.91 19.02 10.40
CA LEU A 79 -2.84 18.54 11.26
C LEU A 79 -2.14 19.66 12.05
N VAL A 80 -1.85 20.80 11.42
CA VAL A 80 -1.22 21.93 12.09
C VAL A 80 -2.18 22.57 13.11
N ASN A 81 -3.45 22.75 12.75
CA ASN A 81 -4.44 23.33 13.66
C ASN A 81 -4.71 22.43 14.87
N GLY A 82 -4.86 21.12 14.65
CA GLY A 82 -4.98 20.12 15.72
C GLY A 82 -3.79 20.19 16.68
N TYR A 83 -2.56 20.24 16.13
CA TYR A 83 -1.35 20.32 16.94
C TYR A 83 -1.29 21.60 17.79
N GLN A 84 -1.74 22.75 17.27
CA GLN A 84 -1.84 24.00 18.03
C GLN A 84 -2.84 23.95 19.18
N ASN A 85 -3.90 23.16 19.03
CA ASN A 85 -4.86 22.90 20.09
C ASN A 85 -4.36 21.86 21.12
N GLY A 86 -3.11 21.38 20.97
CA GLY A 86 -2.51 20.36 21.84
C GLY A 86 -3.02 18.95 21.58
N VAL A 87 -3.69 18.71 20.45
CA VAL A 87 -4.25 17.41 20.06
C VAL A 87 -3.47 16.85 18.88
N SER A 88 -2.93 15.64 19.02
CA SER A 88 -2.36 14.91 17.88
C SER A 88 -3.50 14.33 17.05
N GLU A 89 -3.88 15.04 15.99
CA GLU A 89 -4.92 14.59 15.07
C GLU A 89 -4.33 13.63 14.03
N VAL A 90 -5.10 12.58 13.71
CA VAL A 90 -4.71 11.56 12.74
C VAL A 90 -5.67 11.68 11.57
N ILE A 91 -5.14 12.06 10.41
CA ILE A 91 -5.96 12.24 9.21
C ILE A 91 -5.82 11.03 8.31
N ASP A 92 -6.94 10.35 8.08
CA ASP A 92 -7.04 9.20 7.18
C ASP A 92 -7.58 9.65 5.81
N ARG A 93 -6.91 9.22 4.74
CA ARG A 93 -7.35 9.39 3.35
C ARG A 93 -7.50 8.04 2.68
N CYS A 94 -8.49 7.91 1.82
CA CYS A 94 -8.71 6.70 1.02
C CYS A 94 -8.69 7.01 -0.47
N ILE A 95 -8.10 6.11 -1.26
CA ILE A 95 -8.20 6.13 -2.72
C ILE A 95 -9.45 5.34 -3.13
N GLY A 96 -10.38 6.02 -3.80
CA GLY A 96 -11.61 5.42 -4.33
C GLY A 96 -11.74 5.62 -5.84
N LYS A 97 -12.40 4.66 -6.50
CA LYS A 97 -12.64 4.68 -7.96
C LYS A 97 -13.68 5.72 -8.41
N ASN A 98 -14.53 6.21 -7.51
CA ASN A 98 -15.91 6.63 -7.88
C ASN A 98 -16.22 8.13 -7.92
N LYS A 99 -15.27 9.04 -7.80
CA LYS A 99 -15.51 10.47 -8.04
C LYS A 99 -14.29 11.06 -8.70
N GLY A 100 -14.43 12.13 -9.49
CA GLY A 100 -13.30 12.90 -10.03
C GLY A 100 -12.34 13.47 -8.97
N GLU A 101 -12.56 13.15 -7.70
CA GLU A 101 -11.66 13.26 -6.57
C GLU A 101 -10.98 11.90 -6.40
N LEU A 102 -9.68 11.83 -6.71
CA LEU A 102 -8.80 10.68 -6.43
C LEU A 102 -8.73 10.32 -4.93
N PHE A 103 -9.43 11.08 -4.08
CA PHE A 103 -9.33 11.13 -2.64
C PHE A 103 -10.71 11.18 -2.01
N MET A 104 -10.94 10.28 -1.07
CA MET A 104 -12.02 10.42 -0.11
C MET A 104 -11.42 10.94 1.19
N ALA A 105 -12.00 12.00 1.74
CA ALA A 105 -11.64 12.59 3.04
C ALA A 105 -12.15 11.72 4.21
N LYS A 106 -11.89 10.41 4.15
CA LYS A 106 -12.26 9.40 5.15
C LYS A 106 -11.29 8.23 5.07
N ALA A 107 -11.26 7.44 6.15
CA ALA A 107 -10.65 6.12 6.12
C ALA A 107 -11.33 5.20 5.09
N CYS A 108 -10.58 4.24 4.56
CA CYS A 108 -11.12 3.26 3.64
C CYS A 108 -12.14 2.35 4.33
N GLY A 109 -13.40 2.41 3.89
CA GLY A 109 -14.43 1.47 4.26
C GLY A 109 -14.32 0.16 3.47
N GLN A 110 -15.16 -0.82 3.82
CA GLN A 110 -15.14 -2.14 3.19
C GLN A 110 -15.47 -2.11 1.68
N SER A 111 -16.24 -1.11 1.23
CA SER A 111 -16.64 -0.92 -0.16
C SER A 111 -15.73 0.05 -0.94
N ASP A 112 -14.78 0.71 -0.26
CA ASP A 112 -13.92 1.70 -0.87
C ASP A 112 -12.69 0.99 -1.45
N VAL A 113 -12.73 0.77 -2.76
CA VAL A 113 -11.73 0.03 -3.52
C VAL A 113 -11.09 0.92 -4.57
N ALA A 114 -9.77 0.83 -4.68
CA ALA A 114 -8.96 1.62 -5.61
C ALA A 114 -8.90 0.98 -7.01
N ASP A 115 -9.13 -0.33 -7.12
CA ASP A 115 -9.06 -1.07 -8.38
C ASP A 115 -10.46 -1.37 -8.97
N SER A 116 -10.50 -1.44 -10.30
CA SER A 116 -11.59 -1.95 -11.11
C SER A 116 -12.10 -3.34 -10.71
N ARG A 117 -11.21 -4.22 -10.23
CA ARG A 117 -11.55 -5.58 -9.80
C ARG A 117 -12.14 -5.64 -8.40
N GLN A 118 -12.20 -4.51 -7.69
CA GLN A 118 -12.74 -4.38 -6.33
C GLN A 118 -11.99 -5.21 -5.27
N LEU A 119 -10.69 -5.46 -5.48
CA LEU A 119 -9.87 -6.27 -4.58
C LEU A 119 -8.87 -5.45 -3.77
N LEU A 120 -8.32 -4.39 -4.36
CA LEU A 120 -7.32 -3.53 -3.73
C LEU A 120 -7.98 -2.40 -2.96
N ARG A 121 -7.62 -2.28 -1.68
CA ARG A 121 -7.87 -1.10 -0.85
C ARG A 121 -6.56 -0.37 -0.66
N ALA A 122 -6.58 0.93 -0.91
CA ALA A 122 -5.41 1.78 -0.76
C ALA A 122 -5.81 3.01 0.06
N GLY A 123 -5.18 3.18 1.21
CA GLY A 123 -5.42 4.30 2.11
C GLY A 123 -4.12 4.82 2.69
N SER A 124 -4.18 5.99 3.28
CA SER A 124 -3.05 6.59 3.98
C SER A 124 -3.50 7.23 5.27
N ARG A 125 -2.58 7.26 6.23
CA ARG A 125 -2.76 7.85 7.55
C ARG A 125 -1.63 8.82 7.78
N THR A 126 -1.94 10.07 8.07
CA THR A 126 -0.92 11.11 8.27
C THR A 126 -1.06 11.74 9.63
N VAL A 127 0.08 12.00 10.27
CA VAL A 127 0.20 12.64 11.57
C VAL A 127 1.28 13.71 11.53
N MET A 128 1.11 14.77 12.30
CA MET A 128 2.16 15.74 12.55
C MET A 128 3.01 15.27 13.74
N LYS A 129 4.32 15.16 13.53
CA LYS A 129 5.28 14.74 14.56
C LYS A 129 5.71 15.92 15.44
N GLY A 130 5.80 17.11 14.86
CA GLY A 130 6.19 18.33 15.55
C GLY A 130 6.66 19.40 14.59
N PHE A 131 7.29 20.44 15.14
CA PHE A 131 7.90 21.49 14.34
C PHE A 131 9.29 21.84 14.86
N SER A 132 10.17 22.28 13.97
CA SER A 132 11.48 22.81 14.31
C SER A 132 11.66 24.22 13.74
N SER A 133 12.40 25.08 14.45
CA SER A 133 12.71 26.42 13.96
C SER A 133 13.49 26.35 12.65
N ALA A 134 13.22 27.25 11.70
CA ALA A 134 14.00 27.38 10.48
C ALA A 134 15.02 28.54 10.61
N PRO A 135 16.20 28.32 11.24
CA PRO A 135 17.11 29.40 11.62
C PRO A 135 17.73 30.18 10.44
N TYR A 136 17.68 29.61 9.23
CA TYR A 136 18.25 30.22 8.02
C TYR A 136 17.25 31.04 7.20
N LEU A 137 15.97 31.06 7.57
CA LEU A 137 15.00 31.97 6.96
C LEU A 137 14.91 33.23 7.79
N SER A 138 15.18 34.37 7.13
CA SER A 138 15.10 35.69 7.73
C SER A 138 13.69 35.93 8.27
N SER A 139 13.58 36.15 9.58
CA SER A 139 12.35 36.67 10.19
C SER A 139 12.02 38.00 9.53
N ILE A 140 10.88 38.07 8.83
CA ILE A 140 10.44 39.33 8.22
C ILE A 140 9.86 40.17 9.35
N SER A 141 10.56 41.23 9.74
CA SER A 141 10.04 42.27 10.63
C SER A 141 9.31 43.29 9.77
N SER A 142 7.98 43.33 9.86
CA SER A 142 7.22 44.44 9.28
C SER A 142 7.34 45.65 10.20
N SER A 143 7.43 46.85 9.61
CA SER A 143 7.42 48.13 10.33
C SER A 143 6.07 48.29 11.05
N GLY A 144 5.99 47.80 12.29
CA GLY A 144 4.73 47.67 13.02
C GLY A 144 4.72 46.63 14.15
N GLY A 145 5.76 45.79 14.30
CA GLY A 145 6.01 45.05 15.54
C GLY A 145 5.63 43.57 15.58
N SER A 146 5.44 42.90 14.45
CA SER A 146 5.27 41.43 14.42
C SER A 146 6.34 40.80 13.53
N SER A 147 7.27 40.06 14.15
CA SER A 147 8.25 39.24 13.43
C SER A 147 7.58 37.97 12.95
N VAL A 148 7.49 37.77 11.64
CA VAL A 148 7.02 36.50 11.07
C VAL A 148 8.17 35.50 11.15
N ASN A 149 8.02 34.48 12.00
CA ASN A 149 8.97 33.38 12.10
C ASN A 149 8.55 32.24 11.18
N PHE A 150 9.52 31.54 10.60
CA PHE A 150 9.28 30.36 9.79
C PHE A 150 9.68 29.10 10.55
N VAL A 151 8.88 28.05 10.45
CA VAL A 151 9.12 26.74 11.05
C VAL A 151 8.98 25.63 10.02
N TRP A 152 9.73 24.56 10.23
CA TRP A 152 9.55 23.30 9.53
C TRP A 152 8.54 22.48 10.28
N TYR A 153 7.40 22.20 9.65
CA TYR A 153 6.43 21.24 10.16
C TYR A 153 6.80 19.85 9.66
N GLU A 154 7.02 18.90 10.58
CA GLU A 154 7.36 17.51 10.28
C GLU A 154 6.10 16.64 10.30
N PHE A 155 5.88 15.92 9.20
CA PHE A 155 4.77 15.00 9.03
C PHE A 155 5.27 13.59 8.76
N MET A 156 4.55 12.63 9.30
CA MET A 156 4.71 11.20 9.02
C MET A 156 3.43 10.72 8.37
N SER A 157 3.55 10.07 7.20
CA SER A 157 2.43 9.43 6.52
C SER A 157 2.72 7.95 6.35
N ILE A 158 1.71 7.12 6.60
CA ILE A 158 1.74 5.68 6.42
C ILE A 158 0.74 5.33 5.33
N GLY A 159 1.21 4.78 4.22
CA GLY A 159 0.38 4.19 3.17
C GLY A 159 0.09 2.74 3.50
N LYS A 160 -1.15 2.33 3.32
CA LYS A 160 -1.63 0.97 3.48
C LYS A 160 -2.25 0.49 2.17
N GLY A 161 -1.73 -0.61 1.65
CA GLY A 161 -2.31 -1.36 0.55
C GLY A 161 -2.74 -2.75 1.02
N GLU A 162 -3.99 -3.11 0.81
CA GLU A 162 -4.56 -4.36 1.31
C GLU A 162 -5.35 -5.08 0.21
N VAL A 163 -5.17 -6.39 0.13
CA VAL A 163 -6.01 -7.29 -0.67
C VAL A 163 -6.57 -8.39 0.24
N ALA A 164 -7.80 -8.18 0.72
CA ALA A 164 -8.44 -9.02 1.73
C ALA A 164 -8.58 -10.49 1.32
N VAL A 165 -8.73 -10.79 0.03
CA VAL A 165 -8.90 -12.18 -0.47
C VAL A 165 -7.63 -13.02 -0.28
N PHE A 166 -6.46 -12.39 -0.27
CA PHE A 166 -5.17 -13.07 -0.13
C PHE A 166 -4.51 -12.85 1.24
N ASP A 167 -5.21 -12.18 2.18
CA ASP A 167 -4.67 -11.77 3.49
C ASP A 167 -3.30 -11.06 3.35
N ALA A 168 -3.18 -10.25 2.30
CA ALA A 168 -1.96 -9.53 1.99
C ALA A 168 -2.14 -8.06 2.34
N GLU A 169 -1.27 -7.58 3.23
CA GLU A 169 -1.19 -6.19 3.65
C GLU A 169 0.25 -5.71 3.50
N GLN A 170 0.40 -4.52 2.94
CA GLN A 170 1.67 -3.82 2.84
C GLN A 170 1.52 -2.43 3.45
N LEU A 171 2.47 -2.08 4.32
CA LEU A 171 2.59 -0.78 4.96
C LEU A 171 3.88 -0.12 4.51
N ASN A 172 3.76 1.12 4.03
CA ASN A 172 4.90 1.95 3.66
C ASN A 172 4.85 3.24 4.47
N GLU A 173 6.00 3.70 4.95
CA GLU A 173 6.11 4.90 5.77
C GLU A 173 6.96 5.94 5.04
N GLN A 174 6.48 7.18 5.02
CA GLN A 174 7.19 8.31 4.44
C GLN A 174 7.13 9.51 5.40
N HIS A 175 8.29 10.15 5.55
CA HIS A 175 8.44 11.38 6.32
C HIS A 175 8.65 12.53 5.35
N PHE A 176 7.93 13.62 5.57
CA PHE A 176 8.13 14.84 4.81
C PHE A 176 8.01 16.05 5.72
N ALA A 177 8.72 17.11 5.36
CA ALA A 177 8.65 18.38 6.05
C ALA A 177 8.12 19.45 5.11
N LYS A 178 7.27 20.34 5.63
CA LYS A 178 6.80 21.51 4.89
C LYS A 178 7.11 22.76 5.69
N ILE A 179 7.71 23.75 5.02
CA ILE A 179 7.93 25.05 5.63
C ILE A 179 6.60 25.82 5.69
N GLY A 180 6.38 26.50 6.81
CA GLY A 180 5.25 27.41 6.98
C GLY A 180 5.58 28.51 7.96
N ILE A 181 4.62 29.43 8.10
CA ILE A 181 4.68 30.49 9.09
C ILE A 181 4.44 29.85 10.48
N ALA A 182 5.21 30.26 11.47
CA ALA A 182 4.93 29.98 12.86
C ALA A 182 3.78 30.89 13.30
N PHE A 183 2.63 30.29 13.63
CA PHE A 183 1.51 31.03 14.22
C PHE A 183 1.53 30.90 15.75
#